data_AF-A0A968JQX5-F1
#
_entry.id   AF-A0A968JQX5-F1
#
_cell.length_a   1.000
_cell.length_b   1.000
_cell.length_c   1.000
_cell.angle_alpha   90.00
_cell.angle_beta   90.00
_cell.angle_gamma   90.00
#
_symmetry.space_group_name_H-M   'P 1'
#
loop_
_entity.id
_entity.type
_entity.pdbx_description
1 polymer ?
#
loop_
_entity_poly.entity_id
_entity_poly.type
_entity_poly.pdbx_seq_one_letter_code
_entity_poly.pdbx_strand_id
1 'polypeptide(L)'
;MVKPARRAEPRVLGREPSRLADPGGPRFERSLEGHRLRHADRIVIDDGDGRKEAVADGVDGPPGFREKEVAKVLARFAEAGQSRIVFLTADVHYAAAHRYRWPFTFWEFVAGPLHAGQFGPGVLDPTFQPILEYSNREPGAPFNVPPSPDASTFGIVSVEPRTRDMTVALQTVGGRTLYEVTLRGASTKVRF
;
A
#
# COMPACT_ATOMS: atom_id res chain seq x y z
N MET A 1 -71.23 -16.56 41.86
CA MET A 1 -71.38 -15.15 42.30
C MET A 1 -70.00 -14.60 42.63
N VAL A 2 -69.58 -13.53 41.91
CA VAL A 2 -68.38 -12.65 42.04
C VAL A 2 -66.96 -13.26 42.03
N LYS A 3 -66.16 -12.90 40.99
CA LYS A 3 -64.83 -12.24 41.11
C LYS A 3 -64.27 -11.82 39.72
N PRO A 4 -63.29 -10.88 39.62
CA PRO A 4 -63.52 -9.57 39.00
C PRO A 4 -62.65 -9.27 37.76
N ALA A 5 -62.88 -8.07 37.20
CA ALA A 5 -62.27 -7.49 36.00
C ALA A 5 -60.73 -7.47 35.97
N ARG A 6 -60.16 -7.57 34.76
CA ARG A 6 -58.82 -7.06 34.44
C ARG A 6 -58.89 -6.00 33.35
N ARG A 7 -58.27 -4.87 33.69
CA ARG A 7 -58.03 -3.66 32.91
C ARG A 7 -57.11 -4.00 31.73
N ALA A 8 -57.47 -3.55 30.52
CA ALA A 8 -56.60 -3.68 29.35
C ALA A 8 -55.43 -2.69 29.47
N GLU A 9 -54.20 -3.18 29.29
CA GLU A 9 -53.00 -2.35 29.22
C GLU A 9 -52.81 -1.77 27.81
N PRO A 10 -52.22 -0.56 27.69
CA PRO A 10 -51.96 0.06 26.40
C PRO A 10 -50.78 -0.62 25.69
N ARG A 11 -51.02 -1.11 24.46
CA ARG A 11 -49.96 -1.55 23.55
C ARG A 11 -49.12 -0.34 23.13
N VAL A 12 -47.87 -0.31 23.58
CA VAL A 12 -46.82 0.55 23.03
C VAL A 12 -46.43 0.01 21.66
N LEU A 13 -46.84 0.69 20.59
CA LEU A 13 -46.28 0.50 19.25
C LEU A 13 -44.85 1.06 19.27
N GLY A 14 -43.87 0.16 19.17
CA GLY A 14 -42.47 0.53 19.01
C GLY A 14 -42.27 1.39 17.76
N ARG A 15 -41.55 2.49 17.93
CA ARG A 15 -41.04 3.33 16.83
C ARG A 15 -40.12 2.50 15.94
N GLU A 16 -40.51 2.34 14.68
CA GLU A 16 -39.61 1.99 13.58
C GLU A 16 -38.47 3.03 13.49
N PRO A 17 -37.19 2.63 13.54
CA PRO A 17 -36.10 3.55 13.25
C PRO A 17 -36.05 3.86 11.75
N SER A 18 -36.06 5.15 11.46
CA SER A 18 -35.93 5.75 10.13
C SER A 18 -34.73 5.18 9.35
N ARG A 19 -35.00 4.64 8.16
CA ARG A 19 -33.99 4.31 7.15
C ARG A 19 -33.33 5.59 6.66
N LEU A 20 -32.14 5.89 7.17
CA LEU A 20 -31.17 6.72 6.45
C LEU A 20 -30.44 5.79 5.48
N ALA A 21 -30.48 6.11 4.19
CA ALA A 21 -29.84 5.34 3.14
C ALA A 21 -28.32 5.29 3.36
N ASP A 22 -27.78 4.08 3.42
CA ASP A 22 -26.34 3.78 3.32
C ASP A 22 -25.92 3.97 1.85
N PRO A 23 -25.04 4.93 1.49
CA PRO A 23 -24.50 4.98 0.15
C PRO A 23 -23.48 3.85 0.04
N GLY A 24 -23.91 2.74 -0.57
CA GLY A 24 -23.13 1.52 -0.74
C GLY A 24 -21.77 1.75 -1.40
N GLY A 25 -20.76 2.00 -0.58
CA GLY A 25 -19.36 1.78 -0.94
C GLY A 25 -19.07 0.28 -0.97
N PRO A 26 -18.24 -0.21 -1.91
CA PRO A 26 -17.92 -1.62 -2.00
C PRO A 26 -17.16 -2.08 -0.74
N ARG A 27 -17.77 -2.97 0.03
CA ARG A 27 -17.09 -3.73 1.10
C ARG A 27 -16.27 -4.83 0.44
N PHE A 28 -14.96 -4.66 0.38
CA PHE A 28 -14.05 -5.72 -0.05
C PHE A 28 -13.70 -6.60 1.14
N GLU A 29 -14.51 -7.63 1.40
CA GLU A 29 -14.03 -8.83 2.09
C GLU A 29 -13.41 -9.75 1.02
N ARG A 30 -12.08 -9.79 0.93
CA ARG A 30 -11.40 -10.89 0.23
C ARG A 30 -11.02 -11.95 1.25
N SER A 31 -11.62 -13.12 1.09
CA SER A 31 -11.08 -14.40 1.55
C SER A 31 -9.63 -14.53 1.06
N LEU A 32 -8.69 -14.61 2.00
CA LEU A 32 -7.30 -14.96 1.76
C LEU A 32 -7.14 -16.46 2.03
N GLU A 33 -7.68 -17.28 1.13
CA GLU A 33 -7.39 -18.72 1.11
C GLU A 33 -6.68 -19.05 -0.21
N GLY A 34 -5.40 -19.48 -0.11
CA GLY A 34 -4.82 -20.36 -1.13
C GLY A 34 -3.74 -19.83 -2.08
N HIS A 35 -3.34 -18.55 -2.08
CA HIS A 35 -2.23 -18.09 -2.93
C HIS A 35 -1.15 -17.34 -2.15
N ARG A 36 -0.04 -18.03 -1.85
CA ARG A 36 1.24 -17.39 -1.54
C ARG A 36 1.77 -16.74 -2.81
N LEU A 37 1.29 -15.54 -3.12
CA LEU A 37 1.89 -14.70 -4.17
C LEU A 37 3.28 -14.27 -3.69
N ARG A 38 4.31 -14.85 -4.30
CA ARG A 38 5.71 -14.51 -4.06
C ARG A 38 6.17 -13.47 -5.08
N HIS A 39 5.82 -12.21 -4.86
CA HIS A 39 6.41 -11.10 -5.59
C HIS A 39 6.43 -9.90 -4.61
N ALA A 40 7.59 -9.39 -4.16
CA ALA A 40 7.73 -8.05 -3.51
C ALA A 40 9.12 -7.31 -3.69
N ASP A 41 9.17 -5.96 -3.76
CA ASP A 41 10.05 -5.14 -4.65
C ASP A 41 11.44 -4.64 -4.15
N ARG A 42 12.14 -3.76 -4.90
CA ARG A 42 13.57 -3.73 -5.32
C ARG A 42 13.72 -4.54 -6.61
N ILE A 43 13.38 -3.90 -7.74
CA ILE A 43 13.20 -4.57 -9.02
C ILE A 43 14.51 -5.18 -9.53
N VAL A 44 14.42 -6.40 -10.02
CA VAL A 44 15.41 -7.00 -10.92
C VAL A 44 15.04 -6.59 -12.34
N ILE A 45 15.89 -5.79 -12.98
CA ILE A 45 15.76 -5.43 -14.40
C ILE A 45 16.98 -6.01 -15.10
N ASP A 46 16.74 -6.95 -16.02
CA ASP A 46 17.76 -7.60 -16.84
C ASP A 46 18.03 -6.81 -18.12
N ASP A 47 19.31 -6.61 -18.46
CA ASP A 47 19.78 -6.01 -19.72
C ASP A 47 20.33 -7.06 -20.71
N GLY A 48 20.00 -8.33 -20.50
CA GLY A 48 20.58 -9.46 -21.25
C GLY A 48 22.04 -9.76 -20.87
N ASP A 49 22.54 -10.92 -21.34
CA ASP A 49 23.89 -11.43 -21.04
C ASP A 49 24.25 -11.49 -19.54
N GLY A 50 23.24 -11.69 -18.68
CA GLY A 50 23.40 -11.70 -17.22
C GLY A 50 23.67 -10.32 -16.60
N ARG A 51 23.60 -9.23 -17.39
CA ARG A 51 23.73 -7.86 -16.90
C ARG A 51 22.41 -7.41 -16.27
N LYS A 52 22.53 -6.64 -15.19
CA LYS A 52 21.39 -6.06 -14.46
C LYS A 52 21.41 -4.55 -14.62
N GLU A 53 20.33 -3.95 -15.13
CA GLU A 53 20.17 -2.48 -15.14
C GLU A 53 19.87 -1.96 -13.73
N ALA A 54 19.00 -2.65 -13.01
CA ALA A 54 18.52 -2.22 -11.71
C ALA A 54 19.49 -2.51 -10.55
N VAL A 55 19.06 -2.11 -9.36
CA VAL A 55 19.82 -2.24 -8.12
C VAL A 55 19.95 -3.70 -7.67
N ALA A 56 18.98 -4.55 -8.01
CA ALA A 56 18.88 -5.89 -7.49
C ALA A 56 19.39 -6.98 -8.45
N ASP A 57 19.98 -8.03 -7.90
CA ASP A 57 20.44 -9.22 -8.62
C ASP A 57 19.41 -10.37 -8.63
N GLY A 58 18.42 -10.34 -7.74
CA GLY A 58 17.35 -11.32 -7.64
C GLY A 58 17.70 -12.54 -6.78
N VAL A 59 18.83 -12.52 -6.09
CA VAL A 59 19.32 -13.67 -5.31
C VAL A 59 18.82 -13.58 -3.87
N ASP A 60 18.23 -14.68 -3.38
CA ASP A 60 17.84 -14.80 -1.99
C ASP A 60 19.07 -14.91 -1.08
N GLY A 61 19.13 -14.03 -0.08
CA GLY A 61 20.24 -13.96 0.85
C GLY A 61 20.57 -12.55 1.31
N PRO A 62 21.77 -12.36 1.90
CA PRO A 62 22.25 -11.04 2.27
C PRO A 62 22.54 -10.17 1.03
N PRO A 63 22.52 -8.82 1.16
CA PRO A 63 22.80 -7.90 0.05
C PRO A 63 24.09 -8.23 -0.72
N GLY A 64 23.96 -8.61 -2.00
CA GLY A 64 25.04 -9.19 -2.82
C GLY A 64 25.65 -8.24 -3.87
N PHE A 65 24.82 -7.46 -4.54
CA PHE A 65 25.14 -6.56 -5.65
C PHE A 65 25.01 -5.09 -5.21
N ARG A 66 24.32 -4.24 -5.99
CA ARG A 66 24.10 -2.82 -5.65
C ARG A 66 23.13 -2.64 -4.47
N GLU A 67 22.46 -3.70 -4.02
CA GLU A 67 21.69 -3.76 -2.78
C GLU A 67 22.54 -3.38 -1.56
N LYS A 68 23.86 -3.61 -1.60
CA LYS A 68 24.81 -3.23 -0.55
C LYS A 68 24.76 -1.73 -0.26
N GLU A 69 24.59 -0.89 -1.26
CA GLU A 69 24.56 0.57 -1.06
C GLU A 69 23.28 0.98 -0.33
N VAL A 70 22.14 0.39 -0.69
CA VAL A 70 20.90 0.66 0.02
C VAL A 70 20.92 0.03 1.42
N ALA A 71 21.53 -1.15 1.60
CA ALA A 71 21.73 -1.75 2.91
C ALA A 71 22.59 -0.87 3.82
N LYS A 72 23.64 -0.21 3.30
CA LYS A 72 24.44 0.78 4.05
C LYS A 72 23.58 1.95 4.51
N VAL A 73 22.75 2.51 3.63
CA VAL A 73 21.84 3.62 3.98
C VAL A 73 20.86 3.21 5.08
N LEU A 74 20.22 2.04 4.93
CA LEU A 74 19.30 1.50 5.93
C LEU A 74 19.99 1.22 7.27
N ALA A 75 21.23 0.72 7.25
CA ALA A 75 22.03 0.52 8.45
C ALA A 75 22.30 1.85 9.16
N ARG A 76 22.64 2.93 8.44
CA ARG A 76 22.82 4.27 9.04
C ARG A 76 21.56 4.79 9.70
N PHE A 77 20.39 4.58 9.11
CA PHE A 77 19.12 4.93 9.74
C PHE A 77 18.88 4.13 11.02
N ALA A 78 19.13 2.82 11.00
CA ALA A 78 19.02 1.97 12.17
C ALA A 78 19.98 2.40 13.31
N GLU A 79 21.25 2.66 12.97
CA GLU A 79 22.27 3.17 13.90
C GLU A 79 21.86 4.50 14.55
N ALA A 80 21.18 5.37 13.80
CA ALA A 80 20.65 6.65 14.28
C ALA A 80 19.28 6.54 15.00
N GLY A 81 18.76 5.33 15.21
CA GLY A 81 17.44 5.10 15.82
C GLY A 81 16.25 5.56 14.97
N GLN A 82 16.46 5.78 13.67
CA GLN A 82 15.43 6.19 12.71
C GLN A 82 14.86 4.96 11.99
N SER A 83 13.67 4.52 12.40
CA SER A 83 13.00 3.34 11.82
C SER A 83 11.69 3.67 11.10
N ARG A 84 11.27 4.94 11.09
CA ARG A 84 10.07 5.42 10.38
C ARG A 84 10.47 6.03 9.04
N ILE A 85 10.83 5.16 8.11
CA ILE A 85 11.30 5.55 6.78
C ILE A 85 10.25 5.21 5.73
N VAL A 86 10.07 6.14 4.79
CA VAL A 86 9.26 5.96 3.58
C VAL A 86 10.13 6.33 2.39
N PHE A 87 10.23 5.42 1.43
CA PHE A 87 10.82 5.68 0.11
C PHE A 87 9.71 6.09 -0.85
N LEU A 88 9.95 7.14 -1.63
CA LEU A 88 9.10 7.57 -2.71
C LEU A 88 9.85 7.29 -4.01
N THR A 89 9.29 6.42 -4.84
CA THR A 89 9.94 5.88 -6.02
C THR A 89 9.13 6.24 -7.26
N ALA A 90 9.84 6.52 -8.35
CA ALA A 90 9.28 6.79 -9.66
C ALA A 90 10.05 5.97 -10.71
N ASP A 91 9.97 6.37 -11.98
CA ASP A 91 10.66 5.78 -13.12
C ASP A 91 10.09 4.43 -13.58
N VAL A 92 9.91 3.42 -12.71
CA VAL A 92 9.66 1.99 -13.08
C VAL A 92 8.34 1.65 -13.81
N HIS A 93 7.60 2.65 -14.30
CA HIS A 93 6.49 2.52 -15.25
C HIS A 93 5.22 1.79 -14.73
N TYR A 94 5.04 1.66 -13.41
CA TYR A 94 3.78 1.24 -12.78
C TYR A 94 3.63 1.81 -11.36
N ALA A 95 2.41 1.78 -10.81
CA ALA A 95 2.12 2.23 -9.45
C ALA A 95 2.02 1.05 -8.49
N ALA A 96 2.69 1.14 -7.35
CA ALA A 96 2.75 0.06 -6.38
C ALA A 96 3.03 0.55 -4.95
N ALA A 97 2.68 -0.27 -3.96
CA ALA A 97 3.03 -0.07 -2.57
C ALA A 97 3.71 -1.32 -2.02
N HIS A 98 4.88 -1.14 -1.42
CA HIS A 98 5.67 -2.21 -0.84
C HIS A 98 5.96 -1.91 0.62
N ARG A 99 5.97 -2.98 1.43
CA ARG A 99 6.43 -2.92 2.81
C ARG A 99 7.54 -3.92 3.04
N TYR A 100 8.61 -3.48 3.66
CA TYR A 100 9.80 -4.28 3.91
C TYR A 100 9.90 -4.61 5.38
N ARG A 101 10.69 -5.64 5.73
CA ARG A 101 10.90 -6.03 7.13
C ARG A 101 12.35 -5.97 7.60
N TRP A 102 13.33 -5.75 6.70
CA TRP A 102 14.74 -5.71 7.05
C TRP A 102 15.41 -4.39 6.65
N PRO A 103 16.24 -3.78 7.51
CA PRO A 103 16.59 -4.20 8.88
C PRO A 103 15.54 -3.78 9.92
N PHE A 104 14.57 -2.97 9.51
CA PHE A 104 13.37 -2.58 10.24
C PHE A 104 12.21 -2.47 9.25
N THR A 105 10.98 -2.27 9.74
CA THR A 105 9.84 -2.08 8.84
C THR A 105 9.85 -0.69 8.21
N PHE A 106 9.86 -0.63 6.88
CA PHE A 106 9.73 0.62 6.12
C PHE A 106 8.83 0.42 4.89
N TRP A 107 8.35 1.52 4.34
CA TRP A 107 7.47 1.53 3.17
C TRP A 107 8.19 2.08 1.94
N GLU A 108 7.79 1.61 0.77
CA GLU A 108 8.06 2.24 -0.52
C GLU A 108 6.75 2.44 -1.26
N PHE A 109 6.57 3.63 -1.83
CA PHE A 109 5.45 3.94 -2.71
C PHE A 109 5.97 4.33 -4.09
N VAL A 110 5.54 3.58 -5.09
CA VAL A 110 5.87 3.79 -6.50
C VAL A 110 4.71 4.50 -7.17
N ALA A 111 4.94 5.70 -7.70
CA ALA A 111 3.87 6.53 -8.28
C ALA A 111 3.45 6.11 -9.70
N GLY A 112 4.26 5.34 -10.42
CA GLY A 112 4.11 5.09 -11.86
C GLY A 112 4.35 6.33 -12.72
N PRO A 113 4.20 6.21 -14.06
CA PRO A 113 4.58 7.26 -14.99
C PRO A 113 3.41 8.22 -15.27
N LEU A 114 3.69 9.52 -15.32
CA LEU A 114 2.72 10.52 -15.78
C LEU A 114 2.51 10.47 -17.30
N HIS A 115 3.58 10.40 -18.09
CA HIS A 115 3.53 10.44 -19.56
C HIS A 115 4.54 9.50 -20.22
N ALA A 116 4.63 8.26 -19.73
CA ALA A 116 5.38 7.18 -20.37
C ALA A 116 4.53 5.91 -20.44
N GLY A 117 4.93 4.95 -21.28
CA GLY A 117 4.20 3.70 -21.43
C GLY A 117 4.23 2.88 -20.14
N GLN A 118 3.16 2.16 -19.80
CA GLN A 118 3.20 1.30 -18.61
C GLN A 118 3.92 -0.02 -18.87
N PHE A 119 4.71 -0.45 -17.90
CA PHE A 119 5.42 -1.74 -17.89
C PHE A 119 5.02 -2.57 -16.67
N GLY A 120 5.72 -3.69 -16.49
CA GLY A 120 5.66 -4.47 -15.26
C GLY A 120 4.35 -5.23 -15.02
N PRO A 121 4.16 -5.74 -13.79
CA PRO A 121 4.97 -5.44 -12.61
C PRO A 121 6.38 -6.05 -12.72
N GLY A 122 7.37 -5.43 -12.06
CA GLY A 122 8.72 -5.99 -11.95
C GLY A 122 8.76 -7.29 -11.15
N VAL A 123 9.87 -8.02 -11.24
CA VAL A 123 10.23 -9.06 -10.27
C VAL A 123 11.13 -8.45 -9.20
N LEU A 124 11.09 -9.03 -8.03
CA LEU A 124 10.94 -8.33 -6.80
C LEU A 124 11.88 -9.03 -5.82
N ASP A 125 12.95 -8.33 -5.42
CA ASP A 125 14.12 -8.95 -4.83
C ASP A 125 13.94 -9.35 -3.35
N PRO A 126 14.21 -10.61 -2.99
CA PRO A 126 13.93 -11.15 -1.66
C PRO A 126 14.80 -10.55 -0.53
N THR A 127 15.93 -9.91 -0.85
CA THR A 127 16.96 -9.48 0.13
C THR A 127 16.39 -8.71 1.31
N PHE A 128 15.42 -7.82 1.08
CA PHE A 128 14.87 -6.91 2.11
C PHE A 128 13.56 -7.40 2.72
N GLN A 129 13.22 -8.67 2.49
CA GLN A 129 11.98 -9.31 2.92
C GLN A 129 10.73 -8.49 2.57
N PRO A 130 10.54 -8.18 1.30
CA PRO A 130 9.46 -7.31 0.87
C PRO A 130 8.10 -8.00 0.96
N ILE A 131 7.06 -7.17 1.03
CA ILE A 131 5.63 -7.53 1.01
C ILE A 131 4.97 -6.59 0.00
N LEU A 132 4.33 -7.17 -1.03
CA LEU A 132 3.55 -6.41 -2.00
C LEU A 132 2.17 -6.13 -1.40
N GLU A 133 1.91 -4.85 -1.11
CA GLU A 133 0.64 -4.40 -0.55
C GLU A 133 -0.31 -3.97 -1.68
N TYR A 134 0.23 -3.41 -2.77
CA TYR A 134 -0.55 -3.02 -3.94
C TYR A 134 0.30 -2.97 -5.22
N SER A 135 -0.31 -3.32 -6.36
CA SER A 135 0.20 -3.01 -7.70
C SER A 135 -0.99 -2.71 -8.62
N ASN A 136 -0.88 -1.68 -9.47
CA ASN A 136 -1.86 -1.43 -10.52
C ASN A 136 -1.63 -2.28 -11.79
N ARG A 137 -0.62 -3.16 -11.76
CA ARG A 137 -0.26 -4.07 -12.84
C ARG A 137 -0.20 -5.50 -12.33
N GLU A 138 -0.81 -6.41 -13.10
CA GLU A 138 -0.76 -7.84 -12.84
C GLU A 138 0.34 -8.51 -13.69
N PRO A 139 0.93 -9.63 -13.23
CA PRO A 139 1.87 -10.40 -14.05
C PRO A 139 1.28 -10.74 -15.43
N GLY A 140 2.02 -10.47 -16.50
CA GLY A 140 1.57 -10.70 -17.88
C GLY A 140 0.73 -9.57 -18.49
N ALA A 141 0.53 -8.45 -17.78
CA ALA A 141 -0.15 -7.30 -18.35
C ALA A 141 0.58 -6.74 -19.60
N PRO A 142 -0.14 -6.19 -20.60
CA PRO A 142 0.45 -5.75 -21.86
C PRO A 142 1.56 -4.72 -21.66
N PHE A 143 2.71 -4.92 -22.30
CA PHE A 143 3.83 -3.99 -22.18
C PHE A 143 3.58 -2.71 -23.00
N ASN A 144 4.19 -1.60 -22.57
CA ASN A 144 4.16 -0.30 -23.24
C ASN A 144 2.74 0.24 -23.51
N VAL A 145 1.83 0.11 -22.55
CA VAL A 145 0.47 0.69 -22.67
C VAL A 145 0.61 2.20 -22.78
N PRO A 146 0.03 2.85 -23.80
CA PRO A 146 0.21 4.28 -24.01
C PRO A 146 -0.35 5.11 -22.85
N PRO A 147 0.22 6.30 -22.58
CA PRO A 147 -0.32 7.22 -21.59
C PRO A 147 -1.79 7.53 -21.84
N SER A 148 -2.60 7.47 -20.78
CA SER A 148 -4.03 7.78 -20.81
C SER A 148 -4.49 8.22 -19.42
N PRO A 149 -5.66 8.85 -19.27
CA PRO A 149 -6.16 9.25 -17.95
C PRO A 149 -6.24 8.10 -16.93
N ASP A 150 -6.47 6.87 -17.38
CA ASP A 150 -6.60 5.71 -16.49
C ASP A 150 -5.29 4.92 -16.30
N ALA A 151 -4.31 5.10 -17.19
CA ALA A 151 -3.01 4.43 -17.13
C ALA A 151 -1.92 5.33 -16.51
N SER A 152 -1.95 6.63 -16.77
CA SER A 152 -1.01 7.57 -16.17
C SER A 152 -1.30 7.74 -14.69
N THR A 153 -0.28 7.59 -13.85
CA THR A 153 -0.44 7.63 -12.39
C THR A 153 0.52 8.59 -11.71
N PHE A 154 0.16 9.04 -10.53
CA PHE A 154 0.97 9.88 -9.65
C PHE A 154 0.67 9.58 -8.17
N GLY A 155 1.53 10.08 -7.28
CA GLY A 155 1.38 9.93 -5.83
C GLY A 155 1.13 11.27 -5.14
N ILE A 156 0.28 11.27 -4.12
CA ILE A 156 0.10 12.39 -3.18
C ILE A 156 0.49 11.92 -1.80
N VAL A 157 1.29 12.74 -1.11
CA VAL A 157 1.62 12.55 0.31
C VAL A 157 1.08 13.74 1.08
N SER A 158 0.21 13.47 2.05
CA SER A 158 -0.32 14.47 2.99
C SER A 158 0.14 14.13 4.40
N VAL A 159 0.61 15.12 5.15
CA VAL A 159 1.03 14.95 6.55
C VAL A 159 0.23 15.88 7.43
N GLU A 160 -0.54 15.31 8.37
CA GLU A 160 -1.29 16.07 9.36
C GLU A 160 -0.31 16.63 10.42
N PRO A 161 -0.16 17.96 10.56
CA PRO A 161 0.84 18.55 11.44
C PRO A 161 0.67 18.19 12.92
N ARG A 162 -0.57 17.95 13.39
CA ARG A 162 -0.85 17.64 14.80
C ARG A 162 -0.55 16.21 15.18
N THR A 163 -1.06 15.25 14.41
CA THR A 163 -0.89 13.81 14.70
C THR A 163 0.39 13.25 14.12
N ARG A 164 0.95 13.92 13.11
CA ARG A 164 2.03 13.41 12.25
C ARG A 164 1.62 12.17 11.46
N ASP A 165 0.31 11.94 11.30
CA ASP A 165 -0.19 10.92 10.40
C ASP A 165 0.15 11.31 8.96
N MET A 166 0.75 10.38 8.22
CA MET A 166 1.07 10.52 6.81
C MET A 166 0.10 9.67 6.01
N THR A 167 -0.71 10.31 5.18
CA THR A 167 -1.56 9.62 4.19
C THR A 167 -0.87 9.65 2.84
N VAL A 168 -0.68 8.47 2.26
CA VAL A 168 -0.13 8.31 0.91
C VAL A 168 -1.22 7.75 0.01
N ALA A 169 -1.50 8.43 -1.10
CA ALA A 169 -2.44 8.00 -2.10
C ALA A 169 -1.76 7.88 -3.47
N LEU A 170 -1.99 6.76 -4.16
CA LEU A 170 -1.64 6.56 -5.56
C LEU A 170 -2.89 6.76 -6.40
N GLN A 171 -2.81 7.57 -7.45
CA GLN A 171 -3.97 7.98 -8.23
C GLN A 171 -3.68 7.94 -9.73
N THR A 172 -4.73 7.78 -10.53
CA THR A 172 -4.66 8.03 -11.96
C THR A 172 -4.82 9.52 -12.25
N VAL A 173 -4.26 10.01 -13.37
CA VAL A 173 -4.45 11.40 -13.82
C VAL A 173 -5.93 11.71 -14.09
N GLY A 174 -6.74 10.70 -14.41
CA GLY A 174 -8.21 10.77 -14.51
C GLY A 174 -8.94 10.95 -13.18
N GLY A 175 -8.23 11.03 -12.05
CA GLY A 175 -8.79 11.34 -10.73
C GLY A 175 -9.24 10.13 -9.92
N ARG A 176 -8.91 8.90 -10.35
CA ARG A 176 -9.25 7.69 -9.60
C ARG A 176 -8.16 7.35 -8.58
N THR A 177 -8.53 7.24 -7.30
CA THR A 177 -7.64 6.67 -6.28
C THR A 177 -7.50 5.17 -6.45
N LEU A 178 -6.26 4.72 -6.63
CA LEU A 178 -5.88 3.33 -6.84
C LEU A 178 -5.57 2.62 -5.52
N TYR A 179 -4.85 3.30 -4.64
CA TYR A 179 -4.45 2.81 -3.34
C TYR A 179 -4.28 4.00 -2.38
N GLU A 180 -4.68 3.82 -1.12
CA GLU A 180 -4.49 4.83 -0.08
C GLU A 180 -4.19 4.14 1.25
N VAL A 181 -3.19 4.65 1.97
CA VAL A 181 -2.86 4.19 3.32
C VAL A 181 -2.46 5.35 4.20
N THR A 182 -2.87 5.29 5.47
CA THR A 182 -2.42 6.24 6.50
C THR A 182 -1.42 5.56 7.45
N LEU A 183 -0.19 6.05 7.42
CA LEU A 183 0.88 5.68 8.34
C LEU A 183 0.79 6.56 9.58
N ARG A 184 0.50 5.94 10.74
CA ARG A 184 0.29 6.69 11.97
C ARG A 184 1.57 7.32 12.48
N GLY A 185 1.49 8.61 12.83
CA GLY A 185 2.55 9.33 13.49
C GLY A 185 2.81 8.79 14.90
N ALA A 186 4.03 8.94 15.39
CA ALA A 186 4.28 8.71 16.82
C ALA A 186 3.71 9.89 17.62
N SER A 187 2.73 9.62 18.47
CA SER A 187 2.40 10.52 19.56
C SER A 187 3.60 10.55 20.53
N THR A 188 4.30 11.68 20.59
CA THR A 188 5.26 11.93 21.68
C THR A 188 4.46 11.91 22.98
N LYS A 189 4.57 10.82 23.76
CA LYS A 189 4.15 10.85 25.15
C LYS A 189 5.13 11.75 25.88
N VAL A 190 4.75 13.02 26.06
CA VAL A 190 5.38 13.88 27.06
C VAL A 190 5.02 13.24 28.40
N ARG A 191 5.98 12.52 29.00
CA ARG A 191 5.89 12.16 30.41
C ARG A 191 6.42 13.39 31.17
N PHE A 192 5.55 14.02 31.93
CA PHE A 192 5.97 14.90 33.02
C PHE A 192 6.51 14.04 34.16
#